data_AF-A0A8H7C7J4-F1
#
_entry.id   AF-A0A8H7C7J4-F1
#
_cell.length_a   1.000
_cell.length_b   1.000
_cell.length_c   1.000
_cell.angle_alpha   90.00
_cell.angle_beta   90.00
_cell.angle_gamma   90.00
#
_symmetry.space_group_name_H-M   'P 1'
#
loop_
_entity.id
_entity.type
_entity.pdbx_description
1 polymer ?
#
loop_
_entity_poly.entity_id
_entity_poly.type
_entity_poly.pdbx_seq_one_letter_code
_entity_poly.pdbx_strand_id
1 'polypeptide(L)'
;MNQDKDETRVAAGLKATMHNPRTSDEAKESAQERLEEMGADVPSGGTQQTEASKETSDISGNVLRGHKATLSNPRTSERAKEHSEQVLEEHGAL
;
A
#
# COMPACT_ATOMS: atom_id res chain seq x y z
N MET A 1 3.57 -17.72 -28.67
CA MET A 1 3.22 -17.43 -27.26
C MET A 1 3.54 -15.96 -26.97
N ASN A 2 2.53 -15.07 -26.87
CA ASN A 2 2.70 -13.63 -26.59
C ASN A 2 1.63 -13.03 -25.65
N GLN A 3 0.58 -13.78 -25.30
CA GLN A 3 -0.60 -13.23 -24.62
C GLN A 3 -0.30 -12.75 -23.19
N ASP A 4 0.61 -13.40 -22.47
CA ASP A 4 0.94 -13.07 -21.08
C ASP A 4 1.66 -11.70 -20.93
N LYS A 5 2.43 -11.30 -21.95
CA LYS A 5 3.17 -10.03 -21.97
C LYS A 5 2.26 -8.84 -22.28
N ASP A 6 1.23 -9.08 -23.09
CA ASP A 6 0.25 -8.06 -23.43
C ASP A 6 -0.62 -7.73 -22.22
N GLU A 7 -1.09 -8.75 -21.49
CA GLU A 7 -1.89 -8.58 -20.27
C GLU A 7 -1.16 -7.77 -19.19
N THR A 8 0.11 -8.09 -18.92
CA THR A 8 0.93 -7.34 -17.96
C THR A 8 1.05 -5.86 -18.34
N ARG A 9 1.19 -5.57 -19.64
CA ARG A 9 1.30 -4.19 -20.14
C ARG A 9 -0.04 -3.45 -20.06
N VAL A 10 -1.15 -4.13 -20.35
CA VAL A 10 -2.50 -3.57 -20.23
C VAL A 10 -2.79 -3.25 -18.76
N ALA A 11 -2.51 -4.17 -17.84
CA ALA A 11 -2.68 -3.96 -16.40
C ALA A 11 -1.84 -2.78 -15.88
N ALA A 12 -0.60 -2.64 -16.33
CA ALA A 12 0.23 -1.49 -16.00
C ALA A 12 -0.36 -0.16 -16.49
N GLY A 13 -0.97 -0.14 -17.67
CA GLY A 13 -1.67 1.02 -18.21
C GLY A 13 -2.90 1.40 -17.39
N LEU A 14 -3.73 0.43 -17.02
CA LEU A 14 -4.92 0.65 -16.19
C LEU A 14 -4.56 1.10 -14.77
N LYS A 15 -3.46 0.60 -14.21
CA LYS A 15 -2.97 1.07 -12.91
C LYS A 15 -2.48 2.53 -12.99
N ALA A 16 -1.91 2.93 -14.12
CA ALA A 16 -1.50 4.31 -14.34
C ALA A 16 -2.71 5.25 -14.46
N THR A 17 -3.83 4.81 -15.06
CA THR A 17 -5.05 5.64 -15.14
C THR A 17 -5.68 5.88 -13.78
N MET A 18 -5.62 4.91 -12.85
CA MET A 18 -6.08 5.09 -11.47
C MET A 18 -5.30 6.16 -10.69
N HIS A 19 -3.98 6.19 -10.86
CA HIS A 19 -3.11 7.14 -10.13
C HIS A 19 -2.98 8.51 -10.81
N ASN A 20 -3.44 8.64 -12.05
CA ASN A 20 -3.38 9.91 -12.76
C ASN A 20 -4.44 10.88 -12.21
N PRO A 21 -4.09 12.04 -11.63
CA PRO A 21 -5.07 12.99 -11.11
C PRO A 21 -5.86 13.71 -12.22
N ARG A 22 -5.44 13.58 -13.49
CA ARG A 22 -6.13 14.17 -14.65
C ARG A 22 -7.20 13.26 -15.26
N THR A 23 -7.38 12.04 -14.76
CA THR A 23 -8.44 11.14 -15.22
C THR A 23 -9.71 11.36 -14.41
N SER A 24 -10.86 11.20 -15.06
CA SER A 24 -12.18 11.23 -14.41
C SER A 24 -12.38 10.00 -13.54
N ASP A 25 -13.25 10.11 -12.54
CA ASP A 25 -13.53 9.00 -11.62
C ASP A 25 -14.21 7.82 -12.33
N GLU A 26 -15.09 8.09 -13.32
CA GLU A 26 -15.67 7.05 -14.19
C GLU A 26 -14.58 6.26 -14.96
N ALA A 27 -13.53 6.94 -15.41
CA ALA A 27 -12.41 6.27 -16.09
C ALA A 27 -11.53 5.44 -15.14
N LYS A 28 -11.45 5.83 -13.85
CA LYS A 28 -10.74 5.06 -12.82
C LYS A 28 -11.53 3.82 -12.42
N GLU A 29 -12.84 3.95 -12.25
CA GLU A 29 -13.75 2.85 -11.92
C GLU A 29 -13.73 1.79 -13.03
N SER A 30 -13.87 2.21 -14.28
CA SER A 30 -13.79 1.29 -15.42
C SER A 30 -12.40 0.62 -15.55
N ALA A 31 -11.32 1.35 -15.24
CA ALA A 31 -9.98 0.75 -15.21
C ALA A 31 -9.81 -0.28 -14.08
N GLN A 32 -10.53 -0.10 -12.97
CA GLN A 32 -10.58 -1.06 -11.86
C GLN A 32 -11.27 -2.34 -12.26
N GLU A 33 -12.47 -2.23 -12.79
CA GLU A 33 -13.26 -3.37 -13.23
C GLU A 33 -12.50 -4.21 -14.27
N ARG A 34 -11.82 -3.55 -15.22
CA ARG A 34 -10.99 -4.22 -16.21
C ARG A 34 -9.74 -4.89 -15.64
N LEU A 35 -9.16 -4.35 -14.57
CA LEU A 35 -8.05 -4.99 -13.86
C LEU A 35 -8.51 -6.25 -13.11
N GLU A 36 -9.67 -6.18 -12.45
CA GLU A 36 -10.30 -7.31 -11.76
C GLU A 36 -10.73 -8.41 -12.75
N GLU A 37 -11.33 -8.03 -13.89
CA GLU A 37 -11.77 -8.95 -14.95
C GLU A 37 -10.61 -9.71 -15.59
N MET A 38 -9.46 -9.06 -15.79
CA MET A 38 -8.28 -9.71 -16.37
C MET A 38 -7.65 -10.76 -15.43
N GLY A 39 -8.20 -11.00 -14.24
CA GLY A 39 -7.61 -11.96 -13.31
C GLY A 39 -6.20 -11.57 -12.89
N ALA A 40 -5.80 -10.32 -13.15
CA ALA A 40 -4.82 -9.62 -12.37
C ALA A 40 -5.49 -9.41 -11.01
N ASP A 41 -5.61 -10.51 -10.26
CA ASP A 41 -5.32 -10.53 -8.83
C ASP A 41 -4.14 -9.59 -8.72
N VAL A 42 -4.41 -8.35 -8.34
CA VAL A 42 -3.36 -7.39 -8.11
C VAL A 42 -2.85 -7.94 -6.78
N PRO A 43 -1.71 -8.65 -6.69
CA PRO A 43 -0.95 -8.50 -5.49
C PRO A 43 -0.62 -7.02 -5.49
N SER A 44 -1.46 -6.25 -4.80
CA SER A 44 -1.07 -5.01 -4.16
C SER A 44 0.32 -5.31 -3.62
N GLY A 45 1.31 -4.65 -4.22
CA GLY A 45 2.67 -5.18 -4.31
C GLY A 45 3.15 -5.73 -2.98
N GLY A 46 3.43 -7.03 -2.96
CA GLY A 46 4.11 -7.73 -1.87
C GLY A 46 3.49 -7.54 -0.48
N THR A 47 2.60 -8.42 -0.09
CA THR A 47 2.91 -9.50 0.88
C THR A 47 1.66 -10.34 1.05
N GLN A 48 1.70 -11.57 0.56
CA GLN A 48 0.72 -12.57 0.95
C GLN A 48 0.89 -12.88 2.43
N GLN A 49 -0.21 -12.79 3.16
CA GLN A 49 -0.56 -13.57 4.35
C GLN A 49 0.41 -13.50 5.55
N THR A 50 -0.06 -12.86 6.62
CA THR A 50 -0.52 -13.66 7.76
C THR A 50 -1.77 -13.03 8.36
N GLU A 51 -2.80 -13.85 8.41
CA GLU A 51 -4.08 -13.65 9.04
C GLU A 51 -3.89 -13.44 10.55
N ALA A 52 -4.10 -12.22 11.04
CA ALA A 52 -4.56 -11.93 12.40
C ALA A 52 -4.66 -10.41 12.59
N SER A 53 -5.83 -9.95 13.07
CA SER A 53 -6.08 -8.59 13.62
C SER A 53 -6.39 -7.55 12.52
N LYS A 54 -7.66 -7.34 12.14
CA LYS A 54 -8.70 -6.62 12.90
C LYS A 54 -8.33 -5.15 13.13
N GLU A 55 -9.00 -4.26 12.37
CA GLU A 55 -9.30 -2.86 12.73
C GLU A 55 -8.11 -1.93 13.05
N THR A 56 -7.31 -1.57 12.06
CA THR A 56 -6.58 -0.29 12.07
C THR A 56 -6.54 0.28 10.66
N SER A 57 -7.67 0.81 10.22
CA SER A 57 -7.78 1.54 8.96
C SER A 57 -6.80 2.73 8.95
N ASP A 58 -6.13 2.92 7.81
CA ASP A 58 -5.52 4.18 7.36
C ASP A 58 -4.09 4.58 7.77
N ILE A 59 -3.28 3.73 8.43
CA ILE A 59 -1.82 3.97 8.47
C ILE A 59 -1.08 2.99 7.57
N SER A 60 -0.53 3.53 6.47
CA SER A 60 0.36 2.81 5.55
C SER A 60 1.47 2.14 6.34
N GLY A 61 1.67 0.83 6.19
CA GLY A 61 2.71 0.08 6.90
C GLY A 61 4.13 0.66 6.73
N ASN A 62 4.37 1.51 5.73
CA ASN A 62 5.61 2.27 5.58
C ASN A 62 5.80 3.33 6.68
N VAL A 63 4.72 3.94 7.17
CA VAL A 63 4.74 4.94 8.25
C VAL A 63 5.11 4.28 9.58
N LEU A 64 4.47 3.16 9.92
CA LEU A 64 4.82 2.38 11.11
C LEU A 64 6.28 1.91 11.06
N ARG A 65 6.76 1.45 9.90
CA ARG A 65 8.17 1.10 9.69
C ARG A 65 9.11 2.30 9.94
N GLY A 66 8.69 3.49 9.52
CA GLY A 66 9.42 4.74 9.77
C GLY A 66 9.51 5.07 11.27
N HIS A 67 8.41 4.97 12.00
CA HIS A 67 8.40 5.18 13.46
C HIS A 67 9.28 4.17 14.20
N LYS A 68 9.31 2.90 13.75
CA LYS A 68 10.19 1.87 14.32
C LYS A 68 11.68 2.19 14.08
N ALA A 69 12.01 2.79 12.93
CA ALA A 69 13.34 3.30 12.66
C ALA A 69 13.71 4.50 13.56
N THR A 70 12.75 5.38 13.86
CA THR A 70 12.95 6.52 14.78
C THR A 70 13.34 6.06 16.18
N LEU A 71 12.73 4.98 16.69
CA LEU A 71 13.08 4.38 17.99
C LEU A 71 14.52 3.84 18.01
N SER A 72 14.94 3.20 16.92
CA SER A 72 16.26 2.56 16.79
C SER A 72 17.39 3.54 16.48
N ASN A 73 17.08 4.75 16.00
CA ASN A 73 18.09 5.73 15.64
C ASN A 73 18.71 6.35 16.92
N PRO A 74 20.03 6.28 17.13
CA PRO A 74 20.67 6.92 18.28
C PRO A 74 20.72 8.44 18.17
N ARG A 75 20.45 9.02 16.99
CA ARG A 75 20.49 10.47 16.74
C ARG A 75 19.14 11.17 16.90
N THR A 76 18.07 10.43 17.16
CA THR A 76 16.73 11.01 17.40
C THR A 76 16.58 11.42 18.85
N SER A 77 15.83 12.51 19.08
CA SER A 77 15.55 13.02 20.42
C SER A 77 14.55 12.12 21.15
N GLU A 78 14.60 12.13 22.48
CA GLU A 78 13.70 11.31 23.30
C GLU A 78 12.23 11.65 23.05
N ARG A 79 11.88 12.92 22.91
CA ARG A 79 10.50 13.32 22.54
C ARG A 79 10.02 12.75 21.22
N ALA A 80 10.90 12.63 20.21
CA ALA A 80 10.53 12.04 18.92
C ALA A 80 10.35 10.52 19.02
N LYS A 81 11.10 9.87 19.91
CA LYS A 81 10.96 8.44 20.21
C LYS A 81 9.64 8.17 20.93
N GLU A 82 9.34 8.93 21.97
CA GLU A 82 8.10 8.79 22.76
C GLU A 82 6.84 8.94 21.89
N HIS A 83 6.81 9.96 21.02
CA HIS A 83 5.73 10.10 20.04
C HIS A 83 5.68 8.91 19.05
N SER A 84 6.83 8.42 18.58
CA SER A 84 6.86 7.29 17.65
C SER A 84 6.40 6.00 18.31
N GLU A 85 6.69 5.82 19.60
CA GLU A 85 6.26 4.70 20.42
C GLU A 85 4.73 4.70 20.59
N GLN A 86 4.16 5.85 20.92
CA GLN A 86 2.71 6.00 21.08
C GLN A 86 1.94 5.68 19.79
N VAL A 87 2.45 6.13 18.64
CA VAL A 87 1.88 5.77 17.32
C VAL A 87 2.03 4.27 17.03
N LEU A 88 3.12 3.63 17.44
CA LEU A 88 3.26 2.18 17.26
C LEU A 88 2.32 1.40 18.18
N GLU A 89 2.10 1.84 19.41
CA GLU A 89 1.20 1.20 20.37
C GLU A 89 -0.28 1.35 19.97
N GLU A 90 -0.71 2.56 19.58
CA GLU A 90 -2.07 2.84 19.11
C GLU A 90 -2.45 1.97 17.91
N HIS A 91 -1.48 1.67 17.06
CA HIS A 91 -1.66 0.84 15.85
C HIS A 91 -1.28 -0.63 16.05
N GLY A 92 -0.98 -1.09 17.27
CA GLY A 92 -0.68 -2.49 17.58
C GLY A 92 0.62 -3.02 16.96
N ALA A 93 1.58 -2.14 16.69
CA ALA A 93 2.84 -2.41 15.99
C ALA A 93 4.10 -2.36 16.89
N LEU A 94 3.93 -2.22 18.21
CA LEU A 94 5.02 -2.21 19.20
C LEU A 94 5.67 -3.60 19.33
#